data_AF-A0A397TLP8-F1
#
_entry.id   AF-A0A397TLP8-F1
#
_cell.length_a   1.000
_cell.length_b   1.000
_cell.length_c   1.000
_cell.angle_alpha   90.00
_cell.angle_beta   90.00
_cell.angle_gamma   90.00
#
_symmetry.space_group_name_H-M   'P 1'
#
loop_
_entity.id
_entity.type
_entity.pdbx_description
1 polymer ?
#
loop_
_entity_poly.entity_id
_entity_poly.type
_entity_poly.pdbx_seq_one_letter_code
_entity_poly.pdbx_strand_id
1 'polypeptide(L)'
;MKKKIRLPTKELDSAKDHLLALPQESEEYTGSRELILRENVSLDVYLKYRERDPDLPVLIYLDNGTIKAYELPTLPHSRASATIKVSMGAWNHANLAYGDDATLILGANSSKEPDSWVRPKNRIRPQPDAAANNLGTAYSTMIIEVGHTQNLPDLHRKVVLYFSPRTTIQIVLLVKIFKPKRNNTITLIAAKYVRISQTSLIPEQVISFGTATPHRSTINYITNTMGVPQNHFIRFGRRDPVTRNNYPACNMAGIGIYIMNIPANELFDGDITVRPFTLAMNQGFNLDLYEIQEAIVDKFNI
;
A
#
# COMPACT_ATOMS: atom_id res chain seq x y z
N MET A 1 -32.40 -18.95 -11.36
CA MET A 1 -31.22 -19.04 -12.25
C MET A 1 -30.16 -18.07 -11.74
N LYS A 2 -29.11 -18.53 -11.05
CA LYS A 2 -28.02 -17.62 -10.60
C LYS A 2 -27.19 -17.22 -11.83
N LYS A 3 -27.31 -15.97 -12.29
CA LYS A 3 -26.41 -15.42 -13.33
C LYS A 3 -24.97 -15.56 -12.81
N LYS A 4 -24.16 -16.38 -13.48
CA LYS A 4 -22.71 -16.42 -13.24
C LYS A 4 -22.15 -15.07 -13.69
N ILE A 5 -21.58 -14.29 -12.78
CA ILE A 5 -20.75 -13.15 -13.17
C ILE A 5 -19.47 -13.73 -13.77
N ARG A 6 -19.23 -13.39 -15.02
CA ARG A 6 -17.93 -13.52 -15.68
C ARG A 6 -17.68 -12.17 -16.32
N LEU A 7 -16.59 -11.51 -15.94
CA LEU A 7 -16.15 -10.32 -16.65
C LEU A 7 -15.68 -10.75 -18.04
N PRO A 8 -16.26 -10.23 -19.13
CA PRO A 8 -15.78 -10.50 -20.48
C PRO A 8 -14.31 -10.09 -20.60
N THR A 9 -13.50 -10.90 -21.28
CA THR A 9 -12.08 -10.59 -21.54
C THR A 9 -11.91 -9.20 -22.14
N LYS A 10 -12.80 -8.81 -23.06
CA LYS A 10 -12.81 -7.47 -23.68
C LYS A 10 -12.93 -6.32 -22.67
N GLU A 11 -13.67 -6.50 -21.57
CA GLU A 11 -13.78 -5.47 -20.53
C GLU A 11 -12.48 -5.36 -19.72
N LEU A 12 -11.83 -6.50 -19.42
CA LEU A 12 -10.55 -6.53 -18.73
C LEU A 12 -9.42 -5.97 -19.59
N ASP A 13 -9.40 -6.28 -20.88
CA ASP A 13 -8.46 -5.72 -21.85
C ASP A 13 -8.65 -4.20 -21.98
N SER A 14 -9.91 -3.74 -22.11
CA SER A 14 -10.22 -2.31 -22.12
C SER A 14 -9.79 -1.62 -20.83
N ALA A 15 -9.93 -2.27 -19.68
CA ALA A 15 -9.49 -1.73 -18.40
C ALA A 15 -7.96 -1.62 -18.34
N LYS A 16 -7.26 -2.63 -18.84
CA LYS A 16 -5.79 -2.62 -18.95
C LYS A 16 -5.31 -1.48 -19.85
N ASP A 17 -5.89 -1.34 -21.03
CA ASP A 17 -5.52 -0.30 -22.01
C ASP A 17 -5.75 1.10 -21.43
N HIS A 18 -6.86 1.30 -20.73
CA HIS A 18 -7.14 2.55 -20.03
C HIS A 18 -6.08 2.83 -18.96
N LEU A 19 -5.77 1.88 -18.07
CA LEU A 19 -4.77 2.08 -17.01
C LEU A 19 -3.35 2.36 -17.58
N LEU A 20 -3.01 1.74 -18.71
CA LEU A 20 -1.75 1.99 -19.43
C LEU A 20 -1.67 3.40 -20.03
N ALA A 21 -2.79 3.94 -20.50
CA ALA A 21 -2.87 5.24 -21.15
C ALA A 21 -2.80 6.43 -20.17
N LEU A 22 -2.95 6.19 -18.85
CA LEU A 22 -2.98 7.24 -17.85
C LEU A 22 -1.61 7.93 -17.68
N PRO A 23 -1.57 9.26 -17.49
CA PRO A 23 -0.32 9.97 -17.18
C PRO A 23 0.29 9.51 -15.85
N GLN A 24 1.58 9.16 -15.85
CA GLN A 24 2.28 8.64 -14.67
C GLN A 24 3.51 9.48 -14.25
N GLU A 25 3.91 10.47 -15.04
CA GLU A 25 5.05 11.37 -14.73
C GLU A 25 4.61 12.58 -13.89
N SER A 26 3.41 13.12 -14.17
CA SER A 26 2.77 14.17 -13.39
C SER A 26 1.30 13.83 -13.23
N GLU A 27 0.79 13.94 -12.00
CA GLU A 27 -0.60 13.66 -11.69
C GLU A 27 -1.33 14.98 -11.50
N GLU A 28 -1.98 15.48 -12.56
CA GLU A 28 -3.05 16.45 -12.38
C GLU A 28 -4.29 15.67 -11.95
N TYR A 29 -4.79 15.97 -10.74
CA TYR A 29 -5.81 15.15 -10.08
C TYR A 29 -7.20 15.56 -10.54
N THR A 30 -7.68 14.95 -11.62
CA THR A 30 -9.02 15.22 -12.20
C THR A 30 -10.12 14.29 -11.71
N GLY A 31 -9.79 13.23 -10.96
CA GLY A 31 -10.75 12.24 -10.47
C GLY A 31 -10.10 10.92 -10.07
N SER A 32 -10.93 9.92 -9.79
CA SER A 32 -10.45 8.54 -9.63
C SER A 32 -10.01 7.98 -10.98
N ARG A 33 -8.96 7.15 -10.96
CA ARG A 33 -8.47 6.34 -12.08
C ARG A 33 -9.00 4.91 -12.03
N GLU A 34 -9.79 4.59 -11.02
CA GLU A 34 -10.44 3.29 -10.90
C GLU A 34 -11.56 3.17 -11.94
N LEU A 35 -11.64 2.00 -12.57
CA LEU A 35 -12.68 1.71 -13.54
C LEU A 35 -13.73 0.80 -12.94
N ILE A 36 -14.99 1.23 -12.99
CA ILE A 36 -16.13 0.40 -12.63
C ILE A 36 -16.35 -0.64 -13.73
N LEU A 37 -16.22 -1.92 -13.38
CA LEU A 37 -16.44 -3.04 -14.30
C LEU A 37 -17.87 -3.57 -14.19
N ARG A 38 -18.36 -3.68 -12.95
CA ARG A 38 -19.71 -4.18 -12.62
C ARG A 38 -20.22 -3.57 -11.33
N GLU A 39 -21.54 -3.43 -11.25
CA GLU A 39 -22.25 -2.97 -10.06
C GLU A 39 -23.23 -4.06 -9.58
N ASN A 40 -23.79 -3.88 -8.38
CA ASN A 40 -24.78 -4.77 -7.77
C ASN A 40 -24.29 -6.22 -7.62
N VAL A 41 -23.00 -6.40 -7.33
CA VAL A 41 -22.36 -7.69 -7.12
C VAL A 41 -22.35 -8.04 -5.64
N SER A 42 -22.86 -9.20 -5.26
CA SER A 42 -22.73 -9.67 -3.87
C SER A 42 -21.33 -10.21 -3.59
N LEU A 43 -20.92 -10.19 -2.32
CA LEU A 43 -19.64 -10.73 -1.88
C LEU A 43 -19.43 -12.20 -2.32
N ASP A 44 -20.41 -13.08 -2.09
CA ASP A 44 -20.34 -14.50 -2.48
C ASP A 44 -20.09 -14.69 -3.98
N VAL A 45 -20.71 -13.84 -4.81
CA VAL A 45 -20.54 -13.90 -6.26
C VAL A 45 -19.15 -13.43 -6.67
N TYR A 46 -18.64 -12.36 -6.05
CA TYR A 46 -17.29 -11.87 -6.30
C TYR A 46 -16.21 -12.87 -5.90
N LEU A 47 -16.32 -13.48 -4.71
CA LEU A 47 -15.34 -14.47 -4.23
C LEU A 47 -15.28 -15.69 -5.16
N LYS A 48 -16.45 -16.21 -5.58
CA LYS A 48 -16.52 -17.32 -6.55
C LYS A 48 -15.95 -16.97 -7.92
N TYR A 49 -15.98 -15.70 -8.30
CA TYR A 49 -15.34 -15.24 -9.53
C TYR A 49 -13.82 -15.23 -9.37
N ARG A 50 -13.30 -14.65 -8.28
CA ARG A 50 -11.86 -14.62 -7.97
C ARG A 50 -11.24 -16.01 -7.83
N GLU A 51 -11.94 -16.95 -7.21
CA GLU A 51 -11.49 -18.36 -7.10
C GLU A 51 -11.36 -19.07 -8.46
N ARG A 52 -12.17 -18.68 -9.44
CA ARG A 52 -12.18 -19.30 -10.78
C ARG A 52 -11.17 -18.67 -11.73
N ASP A 53 -11.00 -17.36 -11.61
CA ASP A 53 -10.16 -16.55 -12.48
C ASP A 53 -9.12 -15.81 -11.59
N PRO A 54 -8.12 -16.53 -11.03
CA PRO A 54 -7.13 -15.93 -10.14
C PRO A 54 -6.20 -14.97 -10.90
N ASP A 55 -5.80 -15.35 -12.12
CA ASP A 55 -4.87 -14.62 -12.96
C ASP A 55 -5.59 -13.60 -13.84
N LEU A 56 -5.67 -12.36 -13.36
CA LEU A 56 -6.29 -11.25 -14.09
C LEU A 56 -5.24 -10.31 -14.66
N PRO A 57 -5.47 -9.74 -15.87
CA PRO A 57 -4.55 -8.79 -16.48
C PRO A 57 -4.49 -7.43 -15.74
N VAL A 58 -5.45 -7.19 -14.84
CA VAL A 58 -5.57 -6.01 -13.99
C VAL A 58 -5.94 -6.45 -12.59
N LEU A 59 -5.48 -5.72 -11.58
CA LEU A 59 -5.90 -5.93 -10.20
C LEU A 59 -7.29 -5.33 -10.01
N ILE A 60 -8.18 -6.11 -9.40
CA ILE A 60 -9.55 -5.72 -9.11
C ILE A 60 -9.88 -5.87 -7.63
N TYR A 61 -10.93 -5.19 -7.18
CA TYR A 61 -11.51 -5.40 -5.86
C TYR A 61 -13.00 -5.11 -5.87
N LEU A 62 -13.69 -5.57 -4.83
CA LEU A 62 -15.11 -5.30 -4.60
C LEU A 62 -15.26 -4.21 -3.54
N ASP A 63 -16.03 -3.18 -3.85
CA ASP A 63 -16.33 -2.07 -2.96
C ASP A 63 -17.81 -1.74 -2.99
N ASN A 64 -18.51 -2.04 -1.89
CA ASN A 64 -19.94 -1.82 -1.72
C ASN A 64 -20.78 -2.33 -2.90
N GLY A 65 -20.46 -3.54 -3.35
CA GLY A 65 -21.13 -4.20 -4.48
C GLY A 65 -20.67 -3.77 -5.87
N THR A 66 -19.62 -2.95 -5.96
CA THR A 66 -19.03 -2.50 -7.22
C THR A 66 -17.67 -3.16 -7.42
N ILE A 67 -17.48 -3.88 -8.53
CA ILE A 67 -16.16 -4.38 -8.94
C ILE A 67 -15.42 -3.26 -9.66
N LYS A 68 -14.23 -2.93 -9.17
CA LYS A 68 -13.35 -1.90 -9.72
C LYS A 68 -12.01 -2.48 -10.14
N ALA A 69 -11.51 -2.11 -11.32
CA ALA A 69 -10.10 -2.28 -11.68
C ALA A 69 -9.30 -1.05 -11.26
N TYR A 70 -8.10 -1.25 -10.70
CA TYR A 70 -7.36 -0.15 -10.07
C TYR A 70 -5.86 -0.11 -10.35
N GLU A 71 -5.22 -1.22 -10.71
CA GLU A 71 -3.76 -1.28 -10.88
C GLU A 71 -3.37 -2.37 -11.89
N LEU A 72 -2.18 -2.22 -12.47
CA LEU A 72 -1.55 -3.24 -13.32
C LEU A 72 -0.45 -3.96 -12.54
N PRO A 73 -0.41 -5.30 -12.57
CA PRO A 73 0.68 -6.07 -11.97
C PRO A 73 1.96 -5.94 -12.83
N THR A 74 2.67 -4.82 -12.65
CA THR A 74 3.92 -4.51 -13.37
C THR A 74 5.16 -4.94 -12.57
N LEU A 75 6.29 -5.13 -13.25
CA LEU A 75 7.55 -5.51 -12.57
C LEU A 75 7.99 -4.52 -11.47
N PRO A 76 7.97 -3.18 -11.68
CA PRO A 76 8.26 -2.23 -10.61
C PRO A 76 7.33 -2.36 -9.41
N HIS A 77 6.03 -2.59 -9.66
CA HIS A 77 5.02 -2.79 -8.62
C HIS A 77 5.33 -4.02 -7.76
N SER A 78 5.48 -5.18 -8.39
CA SER A 78 5.76 -6.43 -7.67
C SER A 78 7.11 -6.38 -6.95
N ARG A 79 8.11 -5.73 -7.56
CA ARG A 79 9.45 -5.64 -6.97
C ARG A 79 9.46 -4.76 -5.72
N ALA A 80 8.77 -3.62 -5.71
CA ALA A 80 8.68 -2.77 -4.55
C ALA A 80 8.06 -3.52 -3.35
N SER A 81 6.92 -4.20 -3.57
CA SER A 81 6.25 -4.98 -2.53
C SER A 81 7.14 -6.12 -2.00
N ALA A 82 7.78 -6.87 -2.91
CA ALA A 82 8.70 -7.95 -2.56
C ALA A 82 9.89 -7.47 -1.73
N THR A 83 10.49 -6.33 -2.08
CA THR A 83 11.64 -5.77 -1.33
C THR A 83 11.24 -5.48 0.11
N ILE A 84 10.11 -4.79 0.34
CA ILE A 84 9.63 -4.49 1.70
C ILE A 84 9.45 -5.77 2.51
N LYS A 85 8.77 -6.76 1.92
CA LYS A 85 8.50 -8.05 2.56
C LYS A 85 9.79 -8.81 2.91
N VAL A 86 10.75 -8.85 2.00
CA VAL A 86 12.05 -9.53 2.21
C VAL A 86 12.84 -8.84 3.32
N SER A 87 12.95 -7.51 3.30
CA SER A 87 13.68 -6.76 4.34
C SER A 87 13.02 -6.94 5.72
N MET A 88 11.68 -6.95 5.79
CA MET A 88 10.99 -7.26 7.04
C MET A 88 11.18 -8.71 7.49
N GLY A 89 11.21 -9.67 6.56
CA GLY A 89 11.47 -11.09 6.86
C GLY A 89 12.88 -11.32 7.39
N ALA A 90 13.88 -10.65 6.81
CA ALA A 90 15.24 -10.65 7.31
C ALA A 90 15.31 -10.11 8.75
N TRP A 91 14.52 -9.08 9.07
CA TRP A 91 14.43 -8.52 10.42
C TRP A 91 13.77 -9.47 11.43
N ASN A 92 12.63 -10.11 11.11
CA ASN A 92 11.93 -10.94 12.09
C ASN A 92 11.05 -12.07 11.52
N HIS A 93 11.64 -12.98 10.73
CA HIS A 93 10.95 -14.20 10.28
C HIS A 93 10.58 -15.17 11.42
N ALA A 94 11.16 -15.05 12.61
CA ALA A 94 10.87 -15.94 13.72
C ALA A 94 9.44 -15.74 14.25
N ASN A 95 9.01 -14.48 14.41
CA ASN A 95 7.74 -14.14 15.08
C ASN A 95 6.67 -13.58 14.14
N LEU A 96 7.05 -13.10 12.96
CA LEU A 96 6.12 -12.60 11.96
C LEU A 96 5.95 -13.59 10.81
N ALA A 97 4.73 -13.63 10.27
CA ALA A 97 4.39 -14.24 9.02
C ALA A 97 4.13 -13.15 7.97
N TYR A 98 4.43 -13.51 6.73
CA TYR A 98 4.35 -12.63 5.58
C TYR A 98 3.65 -13.39 4.47
N GLY A 99 3.01 -12.66 3.57
CA GLY A 99 2.48 -13.26 2.36
C GLY A 99 1.78 -12.25 1.48
N ASP A 100 1.19 -12.81 0.46
CA ASP A 100 0.43 -12.13 -0.59
C ASP A 100 -0.99 -12.71 -0.61
N ASP A 101 -1.85 -12.23 -1.49
CA ASP A 101 -3.13 -12.87 -1.86
C ASP A 101 -4.10 -13.15 -0.69
N ALA A 102 -4.00 -12.40 0.41
CA ALA A 102 -4.97 -12.51 1.49
C ALA A 102 -6.28 -11.81 1.10
N THR A 103 -7.34 -12.58 0.82
CA THR A 103 -8.65 -12.00 0.54
C THR A 103 -9.30 -11.46 1.81
N LEU A 104 -9.26 -10.14 1.97
CA LEU A 104 -9.82 -9.44 3.13
C LEU A 104 -11.31 -9.16 2.90
N ILE A 105 -12.15 -9.42 3.92
CA ILE A 105 -13.59 -9.14 3.87
C ILE A 105 -13.87 -7.81 4.57
N LEU A 106 -13.80 -6.71 3.82
CA LEU A 106 -13.81 -5.35 4.36
C LEU A 106 -15.22 -4.80 4.62
N GLY A 107 -16.27 -5.52 4.22
CA GLY A 107 -17.66 -5.13 4.45
C GLY A 107 -18.64 -6.20 3.95
N ALA A 108 -19.94 -5.95 4.05
CA ALA A 108 -20.97 -6.90 3.61
C ALA A 108 -20.86 -7.24 2.11
N ASN A 109 -20.51 -6.25 1.29
CA ASN A 109 -20.22 -6.41 -0.15
C ASN A 109 -18.90 -5.71 -0.50
N SER A 110 -17.88 -5.85 0.34
CA SER A 110 -16.55 -5.30 0.07
C SER A 110 -15.48 -6.33 0.36
N SER A 111 -14.56 -6.52 -0.58
CA SER A 111 -13.43 -7.41 -0.43
C SER A 111 -12.26 -6.96 -1.30
N LYS A 112 -11.05 -7.12 -0.77
CA LYS A 112 -9.82 -6.73 -1.46
C LYS A 112 -8.66 -7.62 -1.04
N GLU A 113 -7.78 -7.87 -1.98
CA GLU A 113 -6.44 -8.43 -1.74
C GLU A 113 -5.45 -7.27 -1.64
N PRO A 114 -4.64 -7.21 -0.57
CA PRO A 114 -3.50 -6.30 -0.49
C PRO A 114 -2.33 -6.83 -1.33
N ASP A 115 -1.40 -5.95 -1.72
CA ASP A 115 -0.22 -6.38 -2.48
C ASP A 115 0.72 -7.25 -1.63
N SER A 116 0.83 -6.94 -0.34
CA SER A 116 1.46 -7.81 0.66
C SER A 116 0.91 -7.52 2.05
N TRP A 117 1.09 -8.48 2.95
CA TRP A 117 0.66 -8.36 4.34
C TRP A 117 1.71 -8.90 5.31
N VAL A 118 1.66 -8.40 6.55
CA VAL A 118 2.47 -8.86 7.67
C VAL A 118 1.58 -9.09 8.89
N ARG A 119 1.78 -10.22 9.57
CA ARG A 119 1.04 -10.55 10.79
C ARG A 119 1.89 -11.31 11.80
N PRO A 120 1.63 -11.19 13.10
CA PRO A 120 2.24 -12.05 14.10
C PRO A 120 1.80 -13.50 13.92
N LYS A 121 2.72 -14.45 14.11
CA LYS A 121 2.42 -15.88 13.99
C LYS A 121 1.47 -16.35 15.07
N ASN A 122 1.58 -15.81 16.29
CA ASN A 122 0.77 -16.21 17.43
C ASN A 122 -0.39 -15.24 17.70
N ARG A 123 -0.84 -14.49 16.67
CA ARG A 123 -2.03 -13.65 16.80
C ARG A 123 -3.25 -14.53 17.05
N ILE A 124 -3.97 -14.25 18.13
CA ILE A 124 -5.15 -15.03 18.54
C ILE A 124 -6.20 -14.99 17.42
N ARG A 125 -6.75 -16.17 17.08
CA ARG A 125 -7.85 -16.23 16.10
C ARG A 125 -9.08 -15.49 16.64
N PRO A 126 -9.79 -14.73 15.79
CA PRO A 126 -11.03 -14.11 16.19
C PRO A 126 -12.05 -15.19 16.59
N GLN A 127 -12.97 -14.85 17.48
CA GLN A 127 -14.14 -15.71 17.75
C GLN A 127 -14.93 -15.93 16.45
N PRO A 128 -15.71 -17.03 16.31
CA PRO A 128 -16.40 -17.37 15.06
C PRO A 128 -17.27 -16.24 14.46
N ASP A 129 -17.87 -15.40 15.31
CA ASP A 129 -18.72 -14.28 14.88
C ASP A 129 -17.96 -12.94 14.73
N ALA A 130 -16.67 -12.93 15.05
CA ALA A 130 -15.83 -11.75 14.90
C ALA A 130 -15.36 -11.59 13.45
N ALA A 131 -15.12 -10.35 13.06
CA ALA A 131 -14.66 -10.05 11.71
C ALA A 131 -13.28 -10.67 11.42
N ALA A 132 -13.18 -11.35 10.28
CA ALA A 132 -12.01 -12.08 9.85
C ALA A 132 -11.86 -12.01 8.32
N ASN A 133 -10.74 -12.53 7.80
CA ASN A 133 -10.59 -12.74 6.36
C ASN A 133 -11.49 -13.89 5.85
N ASN A 134 -11.45 -14.17 4.54
CA ASN A 134 -12.25 -15.22 3.91
C ASN A 134 -12.02 -16.64 4.49
N LEU A 135 -10.88 -16.87 5.15
CA LEU A 135 -10.52 -18.14 5.79
C LEU A 135 -10.79 -18.16 7.30
N GLY A 136 -11.49 -17.15 7.85
CA GLY A 136 -11.76 -17.05 9.29
C GLY A 136 -10.52 -16.72 10.13
N THR A 137 -9.43 -16.28 9.51
CA THR A 137 -8.21 -15.86 10.19
C THR A 137 -8.27 -14.38 10.55
N ALA A 138 -7.65 -13.98 11.67
CA ALA A 138 -7.50 -12.58 12.04
C ALA A 138 -6.90 -11.78 10.88
N TYR A 139 -7.33 -10.53 10.73
CA TYR A 139 -6.69 -9.62 9.79
C TYR A 139 -5.19 -9.53 10.09
N SER A 140 -4.41 -9.25 9.05
CA SER A 140 -3.00 -8.90 9.22
C SER A 140 -2.87 -7.59 10.01
N THR A 141 -1.78 -7.41 10.76
CA THR A 141 -1.55 -6.18 11.52
C THR A 141 -1.07 -5.06 10.61
N MET A 142 -0.34 -5.40 9.55
CA MET A 142 0.15 -4.45 8.55
C MET A 142 -0.26 -4.87 7.14
N ILE A 143 -0.66 -3.88 6.35
CA ILE A 143 -0.95 -4.00 4.92
C ILE A 143 0.01 -3.12 4.14
N ILE A 144 0.52 -3.65 3.02
CA ILE A 144 1.37 -2.94 2.07
C ILE A 144 0.56 -2.81 0.77
N GLU A 145 0.45 -1.59 0.25
CA GLU A 145 -0.07 -1.30 -1.08
C GLU A 145 0.96 -0.54 -1.88
N VAL A 146 1.14 -0.93 -3.13
CA VAL A 146 1.99 -0.28 -4.11
C VAL A 146 1.10 0.17 -5.26
N GLY A 147 1.20 1.45 -5.63
CA GLY A 147 0.56 1.94 -6.86
C GLY A 147 1.61 2.40 -7.85
N HIS A 148 1.58 1.85 -9.05
CA HIS A 148 2.39 2.29 -10.18
C HIS A 148 1.52 3.01 -11.20
N THR A 149 0.48 2.35 -11.71
CA THR A 149 -0.50 2.96 -12.61
C THR A 149 -1.62 3.66 -11.84
N GLN A 150 -1.95 3.17 -10.64
CA GLN A 150 -2.88 3.82 -9.72
C GLN A 150 -2.31 5.16 -9.25
N ASN A 151 -3.16 6.19 -9.15
CA ASN A 151 -2.74 7.48 -8.61
C ASN A 151 -2.67 7.48 -7.07
N LEU A 152 -1.98 8.50 -6.53
CA LEU A 152 -1.89 8.68 -5.08
C LEU A 152 -3.26 8.85 -4.37
N PRO A 153 -4.25 9.59 -4.92
CA PRO A 153 -5.56 9.70 -4.30
C PRO A 153 -6.31 8.39 -4.10
N ASP A 154 -6.33 7.52 -5.09
CA ASP A 154 -7.03 6.24 -5.02
C ASP A 154 -6.29 5.27 -4.08
N LEU A 155 -4.95 5.28 -4.08
CA LEU A 155 -4.16 4.62 -3.04
C LEU A 155 -4.53 5.10 -1.64
N HIS A 156 -4.60 6.41 -1.44
CA HIS A 156 -4.92 7.02 -0.15
C HIS A 156 -6.33 6.66 0.33
N ARG A 157 -7.33 6.71 -0.56
CA ARG A 157 -8.73 6.42 -0.22
C ARG A 157 -8.93 5.00 0.31
N LYS A 158 -8.13 4.03 -0.14
CA LYS A 158 -8.19 2.64 0.35
C LYS A 158 -7.94 2.52 1.86
N VAL A 159 -7.21 3.45 2.47
CA VAL A 159 -6.95 3.43 3.92
C VAL A 159 -8.25 3.41 4.72
N VAL A 160 -9.30 4.10 4.24
CA VAL A 160 -10.62 4.09 4.89
C VAL A 160 -11.20 2.67 4.99
N LEU A 161 -11.00 1.84 3.95
CA LEU A 161 -11.45 0.44 3.97
C LEU A 161 -10.66 -0.38 4.99
N TYR A 162 -9.34 -0.21 5.02
CA TYR A 162 -8.45 -0.92 5.92
C TYR A 162 -8.55 -0.49 7.37
N PHE A 163 -8.89 0.77 7.64
CA PHE A 163 -9.06 1.32 8.99
C PHE A 163 -10.53 1.41 9.43
N SER A 164 -11.44 0.78 8.69
CA SER A 164 -12.83 0.67 9.10
C SER A 164 -12.95 0.00 10.49
N PRO A 165 -14.05 0.25 11.22
CA PRO A 165 -14.30 -0.41 12.51
C PRO A 165 -14.40 -1.94 12.42
N ARG A 166 -14.59 -2.48 11.21
CA ARG A 166 -14.69 -3.93 10.97
C ARG A 166 -13.34 -4.63 11.10
N THR A 167 -12.23 -3.96 10.80
CA THR A 167 -10.91 -4.59 10.73
C THR A 167 -10.06 -4.23 11.95
N THR A 168 -9.01 -5.02 12.18
CA THR A 168 -8.02 -4.81 13.26
C THR A 168 -6.62 -4.55 12.71
N ILE A 169 -6.54 -4.09 11.46
CA ILE A 169 -5.29 -3.72 10.76
C ILE A 169 -4.73 -2.46 11.43
N GLN A 170 -3.52 -2.51 11.96
CA GLN A 170 -2.92 -1.40 12.70
C GLN A 170 -2.09 -0.47 11.82
N ILE A 171 -1.48 -0.98 10.76
CA ILE A 171 -0.56 -0.22 9.90
C ILE A 171 -0.97 -0.39 8.43
N VAL A 172 -1.01 0.71 7.69
CA VAL A 172 -1.03 0.68 6.22
C VAL A 172 0.19 1.44 5.71
N LEU A 173 1.00 0.77 4.89
CA LEU A 173 2.11 1.37 4.17
C LEU A 173 1.74 1.47 2.69
N LEU A 174 1.71 2.70 2.19
CA LEU A 174 1.51 2.97 0.77
C LEU A 174 2.84 3.33 0.12
N VAL A 175 3.13 2.77 -1.05
CA VAL A 175 4.23 3.20 -1.92
C VAL A 175 3.67 3.60 -3.27
N LYS A 176 3.85 4.87 -3.65
CA LYS A 176 3.51 5.38 -4.97
C LYS A 176 4.77 5.47 -5.83
N ILE A 177 4.73 4.79 -6.97
CA ILE A 177 5.75 4.80 -8.03
C ILE A 177 5.28 5.73 -9.15
N PHE A 178 6.13 6.70 -9.50
CA PHE A 178 5.93 7.55 -10.69
C PHE A 178 6.79 7.03 -11.84
N LYS A 179 6.39 7.32 -13.07
CA LYS A 179 7.25 7.04 -14.23
C LYS A 179 8.58 7.79 -14.09
N PRO A 180 9.69 7.19 -14.50
CA PRO A 180 10.96 7.89 -14.64
C PRO A 180 10.82 9.14 -15.50
N LYS A 181 11.50 10.22 -15.11
CA LYS A 181 11.62 11.43 -15.91
C LYS A 181 12.60 11.20 -17.06
N ARG A 182 12.54 12.06 -18.10
CA ARG A 182 13.44 12.01 -19.27
C ARG A 182 14.94 12.02 -18.95
N ASN A 183 15.33 12.52 -17.78
CA ASN A 183 16.71 12.57 -17.31
C ASN A 183 17.07 11.37 -16.41
N ASN A 184 16.34 10.26 -16.51
CA ASN A 184 16.54 9.04 -15.72
C ASN A 184 16.42 9.21 -14.20
N THR A 185 15.81 10.31 -13.75
CA THR A 185 15.51 10.51 -12.33
C THR A 185 14.10 10.02 -12.01
N ILE A 186 13.88 9.50 -10.81
CA ILE A 186 12.58 8.96 -10.39
C ILE A 186 12.09 9.65 -9.12
N THR A 187 10.78 9.80 -9.02
CA THR A 187 10.09 10.19 -7.79
C THR A 187 9.36 8.98 -7.24
N LEU A 188 9.47 8.76 -5.94
CA LEU A 188 8.72 7.75 -5.19
C LEU A 188 8.16 8.40 -3.92
N ILE A 189 7.04 7.89 -3.43
CA ILE A 189 6.41 8.37 -2.20
C ILE A 189 6.05 7.19 -1.32
N ALA A 190 6.53 7.20 -0.09
CA ALA A 190 6.09 6.29 0.97
C ALA A 190 5.19 7.06 1.94
N ALA A 191 4.04 6.49 2.29
CA ALA A 191 3.13 7.05 3.29
C ALA A 191 2.76 5.97 4.31
N LYS A 192 3.07 6.21 5.58
CA LYS A 192 2.77 5.32 6.70
C LYS A 192 1.56 5.83 7.47
N TYR A 193 0.55 4.98 7.60
CA TYR A 193 -0.63 5.21 8.42
C TYR A 193 -0.62 4.27 9.61
N VAL A 194 -0.99 4.79 10.78
CA VAL A 194 -1.09 4.03 12.03
C VAL A 194 -2.47 4.25 12.63
N ARG A 195 -3.20 3.17 12.90
CA ARG A 195 -4.60 3.20 13.35
C ARG A 195 -4.78 3.99 14.64
N ILE A 196 -3.87 3.84 15.60
CA ILE A 196 -3.98 4.47 16.92
C ILE A 196 -3.57 5.95 16.92
N SER A 197 -3.12 6.48 15.77
CA SER A 197 -2.89 7.92 15.61
C SER A 197 -4.20 8.68 15.85
N GLN A 198 -4.10 9.85 16.48
CA GLN A 198 -5.25 10.76 16.67
C GLN A 198 -5.92 11.15 15.34
N THR A 199 -5.18 11.07 14.24
CA THR A 199 -5.65 11.30 12.87
C THR A 199 -5.33 10.10 12.00
N SER A 200 -5.94 8.94 12.28
CA SER A 200 -5.61 7.66 11.64
C SER A 200 -5.77 7.63 10.11
N LEU A 201 -6.61 8.51 9.54
CA LEU A 201 -6.77 8.68 8.10
C LEU A 201 -5.79 9.71 7.49
N ILE A 202 -4.96 10.36 8.29
CA ILE A 202 -3.85 11.19 7.84
C ILE A 202 -2.57 10.38 8.07
N PRO A 203 -1.68 10.24 7.07
CA PRO A 203 -0.45 9.50 7.30
C PRO A 203 0.38 10.19 8.38
N GLU A 204 0.88 9.38 9.31
CA GLU A 204 1.76 9.83 10.38
C GLU A 204 3.07 10.36 9.81
N GLN A 205 3.54 9.75 8.71
CA GLN A 205 4.75 10.14 8.02
C GLN A 205 4.59 9.95 6.51
N VAL A 206 5.01 10.95 5.75
CA VAL A 206 5.18 10.86 4.29
C VAL A 206 6.61 11.20 3.94
N ILE A 207 7.24 10.34 3.14
CA ILE A 207 8.60 10.56 2.64
C ILE A 207 8.55 10.49 1.11
N SER A 208 8.90 11.60 0.46
CA SER A 208 9.27 11.55 -0.94
C SER A 208 10.75 11.20 -1.06
N PHE A 209 11.01 10.07 -1.68
CA PHE A 209 12.33 9.53 -1.95
C PHE A 209 12.50 9.33 -3.47
N GLY A 210 13.66 8.87 -3.92
CA GLY A 210 14.05 8.99 -5.32
C GLY A 210 15.22 9.95 -5.53
N THR A 211 15.47 10.19 -6.82
CA THR A 211 16.46 11.14 -7.32
C THR A 211 15.80 12.38 -7.93
N ALA A 212 14.45 12.48 -7.89
CA ALA A 212 13.68 13.57 -8.48
C ALA A 212 12.62 14.13 -7.52
N THR A 213 12.38 15.45 -7.62
CA THR A 213 11.36 16.13 -6.82
C THR A 213 9.95 15.77 -7.30
N PRO A 214 8.98 15.58 -6.39
CA PRO A 214 7.57 15.44 -6.78
C PRO A 214 7.04 16.67 -7.50
N HIS A 215 6.07 16.45 -8.38
CA HIS A 215 5.35 17.53 -9.04
C HIS A 215 4.57 18.39 -8.03
N ARG A 216 4.34 19.67 -8.35
CA ARG A 216 3.63 20.62 -7.47
C ARG A 216 2.22 20.13 -7.10
N SER A 217 1.51 19.51 -8.03
CA SER A 217 0.18 18.94 -7.78
C SER A 217 0.22 17.84 -6.71
N THR A 218 1.20 16.94 -6.79
CA THR A 218 1.42 15.88 -5.79
C THR A 218 1.72 16.45 -4.41
N ILE A 219 2.58 17.47 -4.34
CA ILE A 219 2.87 18.19 -3.09
C ILE A 219 1.59 18.80 -2.51
N ASN A 220 0.83 19.53 -3.33
CA ASN A 220 -0.41 20.16 -2.91
C ASN A 220 -1.45 19.14 -2.44
N TYR A 221 -1.53 17.98 -3.10
CA TYR A 221 -2.44 16.91 -2.69
C TYR A 221 -2.07 16.37 -1.30
N ILE A 222 -0.79 16.09 -1.06
CA ILE A 222 -0.29 15.61 0.25
C ILE A 222 -0.58 16.63 1.35
N THR A 223 -0.28 17.91 1.11
CA THR A 223 -0.40 18.92 2.17
C THR A 223 -1.83 19.37 2.38
N ASN A 224 -2.60 19.55 1.31
CA ASN A 224 -3.91 20.22 1.38
C ASN A 224 -5.08 19.24 1.36
N THR A 225 -4.92 18.06 0.74
CA THR A 225 -6.02 17.09 0.62
C THR A 225 -5.85 15.91 1.57
N MET A 226 -4.65 15.31 1.64
CA MET A 226 -4.35 14.30 2.66
C MET A 226 -4.17 14.93 4.05
N GLY A 227 -3.99 16.25 4.13
CA GLY A 227 -3.88 16.99 5.38
C GLY A 227 -2.57 16.77 6.14
N VAL A 228 -1.52 16.33 5.45
CA VAL A 228 -0.24 15.97 6.09
C VAL A 228 0.45 17.23 6.62
N PRO A 229 0.72 17.29 7.94
CA PRO A 229 1.47 18.39 8.52
C PRO A 229 2.86 18.54 7.89
N GLN A 230 3.33 19.77 7.75
CA GLN A 230 4.61 20.05 7.09
C GLN A 230 5.81 19.37 7.76
N ASN A 231 5.79 19.17 9.07
CA ASN A 231 6.84 18.46 9.82
C ASN A 231 6.79 16.93 9.62
N HIS A 232 5.68 16.38 9.11
CA HIS A 232 5.50 14.95 8.83
C HIS A 232 5.77 14.60 7.35
N PHE A 233 6.06 15.60 6.51
CA PHE A 233 6.38 15.42 5.10
C PHE A 233 7.86 15.74 4.80
N ILE A 234 8.68 14.69 4.71
CA ILE A 234 10.07 14.75 4.25
C ILE A 234 10.09 14.71 2.72
N ARG A 235 10.84 15.62 2.09
CA ARG A 235 10.84 15.75 0.63
C ARG A 235 12.20 16.13 0.07
N PHE A 236 12.69 15.36 -0.89
CA PHE A 236 13.84 15.74 -1.71
C PHE A 236 13.71 17.18 -2.25
N GLY A 237 14.80 17.95 -2.16
CA GLY A 237 14.85 19.34 -2.63
C GLY A 237 14.06 20.35 -1.80
N ARG A 238 13.44 19.96 -0.68
CA ARG A 238 12.93 20.90 0.32
C ARG A 238 14.05 21.26 1.30
N ARG A 239 14.08 22.53 1.72
CA ARG A 239 14.97 22.98 2.81
C ARG A 239 14.49 22.39 4.14
N ASP A 240 15.38 21.64 4.79
CA ASP A 240 15.21 21.13 6.14
C ASP A 240 15.05 22.33 7.11
N PRO A 241 13.96 22.39 7.89
CA PRO A 241 13.72 23.48 8.83
C PRO A 241 14.75 23.55 9.96
N VAL A 242 15.42 22.44 10.29
CA VAL A 242 16.41 22.35 11.37
C VAL A 242 17.80 22.70 10.83
N THR A 243 18.29 21.98 9.81
CA THR A 243 19.66 22.15 9.31
C THR A 243 19.83 23.27 8.28
N ARG A 244 18.71 23.80 7.73
CA ARG A 244 18.67 24.77 6.62
C ARG A 244 19.29 24.29 5.30
N ASN A 245 19.72 23.03 5.22
CA ASN A 245 20.18 22.41 3.98
C ASN A 245 19.00 21.79 3.22
N ASN A 246 19.14 21.59 1.92
CA ASN A 246 18.14 20.81 1.18
C ASN A 246 18.28 19.34 1.52
N TYR A 247 17.16 18.63 1.66
CA TYR A 247 17.20 17.17 1.77
C TYR A 247 17.90 16.58 0.52
N PRO A 248 18.96 15.77 0.70
CA PRO A 248 19.73 15.18 -0.38
C PRO A 248 18.90 14.15 -1.16
N ALA A 249 19.34 13.72 -2.34
CA ALA A 249 18.70 12.61 -3.04
C ALA A 249 18.80 11.32 -2.22
N CYS A 250 17.83 10.41 -2.36
CA CYS A 250 17.97 9.06 -1.83
C CYS A 250 18.84 8.27 -2.81
N ASN A 251 20.15 8.20 -2.60
CA ASN A 251 21.09 7.62 -3.56
C ASN A 251 22.09 6.63 -2.96
N MET A 252 21.97 6.37 -1.65
CA MET A 252 22.71 5.32 -0.96
C MET A 252 21.92 4.83 0.24
N ALA A 253 22.22 3.60 0.67
CA ALA A 253 21.64 3.01 1.87
C ALA A 253 22.07 3.76 3.14
N GLY A 254 21.24 3.69 4.17
CA GLY A 254 21.55 4.19 5.51
C GLY A 254 21.41 5.70 5.69
N ILE A 255 20.88 6.44 4.71
CA ILE A 255 20.57 7.86 4.88
C ILE A 255 19.39 7.99 5.86
N GLY A 256 19.66 8.44 7.09
CA GLY A 256 18.69 8.46 8.20
C GLY A 256 17.32 9.08 7.89
N ILE A 257 17.25 10.14 7.08
CA ILE A 257 15.97 10.79 6.70
C ILE A 257 15.08 9.94 5.77
N TYR A 258 15.67 8.92 5.13
CA TYR A 258 14.99 7.97 4.25
C TYR A 258 14.75 6.62 4.93
N ILE A 259 14.97 6.55 6.25
CA ILE A 259 14.62 5.40 7.07
C ILE A 259 13.23 5.64 7.68
N MET A 260 12.28 4.80 7.30
CA MET A 260 10.91 4.84 7.83
C MET A 260 10.74 3.77 8.90
N ASN A 261 10.50 4.19 10.15
CA ASN A 261 10.28 3.25 11.24
C ASN A 261 8.84 2.72 11.26
N ILE A 262 8.72 1.40 11.25
CA ILE A 262 7.49 0.64 11.44
C ILE A 262 7.45 0.17 12.90
N PRO A 263 6.52 0.68 13.72
CA PRO A 263 6.56 0.48 15.15
C PRO A 263 6.13 -0.94 15.55
N ALA A 264 6.88 -1.54 16.48
CA ALA A 264 6.66 -2.92 16.87
C ALA A 264 5.37 -3.15 17.66
N ASN A 265 4.90 -2.16 18.42
CA ASN A 265 3.68 -2.32 19.23
C ASN A 265 2.47 -2.66 18.37
N GLU A 266 2.33 -1.96 17.25
CA GLU A 266 1.27 -2.10 16.26
C GLU A 266 1.51 -3.32 15.37
N LEU A 267 2.76 -3.58 14.99
CA LEU A 267 3.11 -4.73 14.16
C LEU A 267 2.85 -6.06 14.87
N PHE A 268 3.10 -6.13 16.18
CA PHE A 268 2.83 -7.27 17.05
C PHE A 268 1.50 -7.17 17.83
N ASP A 269 0.57 -6.35 17.36
CA ASP A 269 -0.76 -6.26 17.97
C ASP A 269 -1.49 -7.62 17.96
N GLY A 270 -2.02 -8.00 19.13
CA GLY A 270 -2.70 -9.28 19.35
C GLY A 270 -1.80 -10.51 19.55
N ASP A 271 -0.47 -10.35 19.61
CA ASP A 271 0.47 -11.40 20.00
C ASP A 271 1.05 -11.13 21.39
N ILE A 272 0.56 -11.87 22.39
CA ILE A 272 1.01 -11.75 23.77
C ILE A 272 2.33 -12.50 24.03
N THR A 273 2.71 -13.44 23.16
CA THR A 273 3.82 -14.36 23.41
C THR A 273 5.19 -13.72 23.25
N VAL A 274 5.24 -12.61 22.51
CA VAL A 274 6.44 -11.83 22.25
C VAL A 274 6.65 -10.69 23.26
N ARG A 275 5.76 -10.56 24.26
CA ARG A 275 5.81 -9.48 25.26
C ARG A 275 6.41 -9.96 26.60
N PRO A 276 7.28 -9.17 27.25
CA PRO A 276 7.83 -7.89 26.78
C PRO A 276 8.77 -8.07 25.58
N PHE A 277 8.81 -7.09 24.68
CA PHE A 277 9.69 -7.14 23.52
C PHE A 277 11.16 -7.16 23.94
N THR A 278 12.00 -7.81 23.14
CA THR A 278 13.45 -7.64 23.22
C THR A 278 13.85 -6.19 22.93
N LEU A 279 15.05 -5.78 23.33
CA LEU A 279 15.55 -4.43 23.05
C LEU A 279 15.53 -4.10 21.54
N ALA A 280 15.94 -5.06 20.71
CA ALA A 280 15.92 -4.90 19.25
C ALA A 280 14.49 -4.77 18.70
N MET A 281 13.53 -5.54 19.21
CA MET A 281 12.13 -5.44 18.79
C MET A 281 11.50 -4.11 19.23
N ASN A 282 11.83 -3.60 20.42
CA ASN A 282 11.32 -2.31 20.90
C ASN A 282 11.68 -1.13 20.00
N GLN A 283 12.74 -1.23 19.20
CA GLN A 283 13.13 -0.19 18.24
C GLN A 283 12.26 -0.18 16.98
N GLY A 284 11.42 -1.20 16.76
CA GLY A 284 10.66 -1.36 15.52
C GLY A 284 11.52 -1.84 14.35
N PHE A 285 10.90 -1.89 13.17
CA PHE A 285 11.58 -2.20 11.92
C PHE A 285 11.91 -0.90 11.19
N ASN A 286 13.19 -0.72 10.85
CA ASN A 286 13.67 0.42 10.08
C ASN A 286 13.68 0.04 8.61
N LEU A 287 12.69 0.53 7.85
CA LEU A 287 12.61 0.35 6.41
C LEU A 287 13.49 1.38 5.71
N ASP A 288 14.55 0.94 5.05
CA ASP A 288 15.36 1.80 4.20
C ASP A 288 14.70 1.97 2.83
N LEU A 289 14.21 3.18 2.56
CA LEU A 289 13.54 3.48 1.30
C LEU A 289 14.50 3.46 0.09
N TYR A 290 15.82 3.52 0.32
CA TYR A 290 16.80 3.34 -0.75
C TYR A 290 16.73 1.94 -1.36
N GLU A 291 16.56 0.88 -0.55
CA GLU A 291 16.48 -0.50 -1.05
C GLU A 291 15.28 -0.67 -2.00
N ILE A 292 14.16 -0.02 -1.67
CA ILE A 292 12.96 -0.01 -2.53
C ILE A 292 13.27 0.72 -3.84
N GLN A 293 13.90 1.89 -3.76
CA GLN A 293 14.26 2.66 -4.94
C GLN A 293 15.20 1.90 -5.86
N GLU A 294 16.30 1.36 -5.34
CA GLU A 294 17.28 0.60 -6.11
C GLU A 294 16.60 -0.57 -6.84
N ALA A 295 15.75 -1.30 -6.12
CA ALA A 295 15.02 -2.43 -6.68
C ALA A 295 14.03 -2.02 -7.78
N ILE A 296 13.46 -0.82 -7.71
CA ILE A 296 12.55 -0.28 -8.74
C ILE A 296 13.34 0.25 -9.95
N VAL A 297 14.41 0.99 -9.71
CA VAL A 297 15.25 1.63 -10.74
C VAL A 297 15.82 0.58 -11.70
N ASP A 298 16.30 -0.55 -11.16
CA ASP A 298 16.72 -1.72 -11.94
C ASP A 298 15.64 -2.22 -12.92
N LYS A 299 14.35 -2.12 -12.57
CA LYS A 299 13.24 -2.56 -13.44
C LYS A 299 12.85 -1.55 -14.51
N PHE A 300 13.26 -0.30 -14.35
CA PHE A 300 13.12 0.72 -15.39
C PHE A 300 14.33 0.82 -16.33
N ASN A 301 15.43 0.12 -16.03
CA ASN A 301 16.71 0.21 -16.75
C ASN A 301 17.24 1.66 -16.82
N ILE A 302 17.19 2.39 -15.71
CA ILE A 302 17.66 3.79 -15.61
C ILE A 302 18.76 3.98 -14.59
#